data_AF-A0A948V9A8-F1
#
_entry.id   AF-A0A948V9A8-F1
#
_cell.length_a   1.000
_cell.length_b   1.000
_cell.length_c   1.000
_cell.angle_alpha   90.00
_cell.angle_beta   90.00
_cell.angle_gamma   90.00
#
_symmetry.space_group_name_H-M   'P 1'
#
loop_
_entity.id
_entity.type
_entity.pdbx_description
1 polymer ?
#
loop_
_entity_poly.entity_id
_entity_poly.type
_entity_poly.pdbx_seq_one_letter_code
_entity_poly.pdbx_strand_id
1 'polypeptide(L)'
;KVHGRLLGMRDNPEHVKMMKKHGIEKIDLIVVNLYQFEKTVAKEGVTLDEAIENIDIGGPTMLRSAAKNYKAVTVIVDPADYEPVLKEMEEQGGATSLKTRFRLARKVFQLTHHYDGAITRYLEKVTM
;
A
#
# COMPACT_ATOMS: atom_id res chain seq x y z
N LYS A 1 1.13 -15.37 4.89
CA LYS A 1 0.65 -15.69 3.53
C LYS A 1 0.35 -14.44 2.67
N VAL A 2 -0.31 -13.40 3.20
CA VAL A 2 -0.71 -12.17 2.45
C VAL A 2 0.42 -11.54 1.62
N HIS A 3 1.57 -11.22 2.24
CA HIS A 3 2.69 -10.62 1.50
C HIS A 3 3.26 -11.52 0.40
N GLY A 4 3.22 -12.85 0.55
CA GLY A 4 3.60 -13.77 -0.51
C GLY A 4 2.71 -13.67 -1.75
N ARG A 5 1.41 -13.35 -1.55
CA ARG A 5 0.44 -13.13 -2.63
C ARG A 5 0.74 -11.84 -3.42
N LEU A 6 1.28 -10.83 -2.73
CA LEU A 6 1.62 -9.51 -3.29
C LEU A 6 3.03 -9.45 -3.88
N LEU A 7 4.03 -10.08 -3.25
CA LEU A 7 5.45 -9.98 -3.60
C LEU A 7 5.96 -11.10 -4.51
N GLY A 8 5.15 -12.13 -4.74
CA GLY A 8 5.47 -13.18 -5.69
C GLY A 8 5.75 -12.62 -7.08
N MET A 9 7.01 -12.70 -7.53
CA MET A 9 7.40 -12.32 -8.88
C MET A 9 6.91 -13.39 -9.86
N ARG A 10 6.03 -13.00 -10.76
CA ARG A 10 5.30 -13.93 -11.64
C ARG A 10 6.14 -14.37 -12.84
N ASP A 11 7.16 -13.60 -13.15
CA ASP A 11 8.20 -13.85 -14.16
C ASP A 11 9.38 -14.65 -13.60
N ASN A 12 9.41 -14.96 -12.29
CA ASN A 12 10.44 -15.77 -11.66
C ASN A 12 9.94 -17.20 -11.38
N PRO A 13 10.45 -18.22 -12.09
CA PRO A 13 10.01 -19.61 -11.93
C PRO A 13 10.14 -20.16 -10.51
N GLU A 14 11.18 -19.75 -9.76
CA GLU A 14 11.39 -20.18 -8.38
C GLU A 14 10.33 -19.57 -7.44
N HIS A 15 9.96 -18.31 -7.64
CA HIS A 15 8.86 -17.70 -6.89
C HIS A 15 7.54 -18.42 -7.18
N VAL A 16 7.24 -18.70 -8.45
CA VAL A 16 6.02 -19.41 -8.86
C VAL A 16 5.95 -20.81 -8.23
N LYS A 17 7.06 -21.54 -8.25
CA LYS A 17 7.18 -22.87 -7.62
C LYS A 17 6.94 -22.80 -6.12
N MET A 18 7.55 -21.83 -5.42
CA MET A 18 7.36 -21.65 -3.98
C MET A 18 5.93 -21.25 -3.64
N MET A 19 5.33 -20.33 -4.40
CA MET A 19 3.93 -19.94 -4.21
C MET A 19 3.00 -21.15 -4.35
N LYS A 20 3.19 -21.98 -5.37
CA LYS A 20 2.40 -23.21 -5.57
C LYS A 20 2.61 -24.20 -4.43
N LYS A 21 3.87 -24.46 -4.04
CA LYS A 21 4.23 -25.38 -2.94
C LYS A 21 3.56 -25.00 -1.62
N HIS A 22 3.42 -23.71 -1.35
CA HIS A 22 2.87 -23.20 -0.09
C HIS A 22 1.38 -22.79 -0.16
N GLY A 23 0.69 -23.06 -1.28
CA GLY A 23 -0.71 -22.69 -1.47
C GLY A 23 -0.92 -21.16 -1.38
N ILE A 24 -0.01 -20.39 -1.96
CA ILE A 24 -0.05 -18.92 -2.00
C ILE A 24 -0.62 -18.50 -3.35
N GLU A 25 -1.88 -18.11 -3.35
CA GLU A 25 -2.54 -17.55 -4.53
C GLU A 25 -2.14 -16.10 -4.78
N LYS A 26 -2.20 -15.65 -6.03
CA LYS A 26 -1.86 -14.28 -6.42
C LYS A 26 -2.91 -13.28 -5.91
N ILE A 27 -2.47 -12.06 -5.60
CA ILE A 27 -3.33 -10.88 -5.55
C ILE A 27 -2.94 -9.99 -6.73
N ASP A 28 -3.92 -9.61 -7.55
CA ASP A 28 -3.74 -8.80 -8.76
C ASP A 28 -4.05 -7.31 -8.52
N LEU A 29 -4.96 -7.04 -7.59
CA LEU A 29 -5.44 -5.70 -7.28
C LEU A 29 -5.63 -5.56 -5.78
N ILE A 30 -5.21 -4.42 -5.24
CA ILE A 30 -5.46 -4.03 -3.86
C ILE A 30 -5.91 -2.58 -3.81
N VAL A 31 -6.94 -2.32 -3.01
CA VAL A 31 -7.46 -0.98 -2.73
C VAL A 31 -7.41 -0.79 -1.23
N VAL A 32 -6.51 0.07 -0.76
CA VAL A 32 -6.30 0.34 0.66
C VAL A 32 -5.99 1.82 0.84
N ASN A 33 -6.68 2.46 1.76
CA ASN A 33 -6.41 3.84 2.16
C ASN A 33 -5.83 3.82 3.57
N LEU A 34 -4.84 4.68 3.83
CA LEU A 34 -4.30 4.82 5.18
C LEU A 34 -5.23 5.67 6.04
N TYR A 35 -5.37 5.27 7.30
CA TYR A 35 -5.98 6.13 8.30
C TYR A 35 -5.07 7.34 8.55
N GLN A 36 -5.66 8.51 8.77
CA GLN A 36 -4.90 9.75 8.87
C GLN A 36 -4.34 9.89 10.28
N PHE A 37 -3.13 9.40 10.51
CA PHE A 37 -2.38 9.61 11.77
C PHE A 37 -2.35 11.09 12.17
N GLU A 38 -2.19 12.00 11.19
CA GLU A 38 -2.25 13.45 11.40
C GLU A 38 -3.56 13.91 12.05
N LYS A 39 -4.70 13.29 11.73
CA LYS A 39 -5.98 13.61 12.37
C LYS A 39 -6.03 13.15 13.83
N THR A 40 -5.38 12.03 14.15
CA THR A 40 -5.30 11.56 15.54
C THR A 40 -4.48 12.53 16.37
N VAL A 41 -3.28 12.89 15.91
CA VAL A 41 -2.37 13.75 16.68
C VAL A 41 -2.76 15.24 16.69
N ALA A 42 -3.71 15.65 15.84
CA ALA A 42 -4.29 16.99 15.85
C ALA A 42 -5.37 17.18 16.93
N LYS A 43 -5.83 16.11 17.59
CA LYS A 43 -6.81 16.22 18.68
C LYS A 43 -6.16 16.87 19.91
N GLU A 44 -6.88 17.80 20.53
CA GLU A 44 -6.44 18.38 21.79
C GLU A 44 -6.32 17.29 22.86
N GLY A 45 -5.23 17.33 23.64
CA GLY A 45 -5.01 16.42 24.76
C GLY A 45 -4.61 14.99 24.39
N VAL A 46 -4.29 14.70 23.11
CA VAL A 46 -3.81 13.38 22.69
C VAL A 46 -2.53 13.01 23.45
N THR A 47 -2.56 11.86 24.11
CA THR A 47 -1.40 11.33 24.84
C THR A 47 -0.40 10.66 23.89
N LEU A 48 0.84 10.49 24.36
CA LEU A 48 1.86 9.72 23.61
C LEU A 48 1.37 8.29 23.35
N ASP A 49 0.82 7.62 24.37
CA ASP A 49 0.34 6.24 24.25
C ASP A 49 -0.78 6.12 23.21
N GLU A 50 -1.75 7.06 23.20
CA GLU A 50 -2.79 7.10 22.17
C GLU A 50 -2.22 7.34 20.78
N ALA A 51 -1.23 8.22 20.64
CA ALA A 51 -0.58 8.45 19.36
C ALA A 51 0.16 7.20 18.87
N ILE A 52 0.95 6.54 19.73
CA ILE A 52 1.68 5.32 19.38
C ILE A 52 0.72 4.21 18.93
N GLU A 53 -0.40 4.03 19.64
CA GLU A 53 -1.37 2.98 19.30
C GLU A 53 -2.11 3.24 17.97
N ASN A 54 -2.12 4.48 17.50
CA ASN A 54 -2.69 4.85 16.21
C ASN A 54 -1.68 4.79 15.04
N ILE A 55 -0.44 4.34 15.28
CA ILE A 55 0.52 4.09 14.20
C ILE A 55 0.17 2.77 13.52
N ASP A 56 -0.29 2.86 12.27
CA ASP A 56 -0.60 1.74 11.40
C ASP A 56 0.68 1.14 10.82
N ILE A 57 0.93 -0.12 11.15
CA ILE A 57 2.02 -0.92 10.59
C ILE A 57 1.53 -1.73 9.38
N GLY A 58 0.30 -2.22 9.42
CA GLY A 58 -0.25 -3.15 8.44
C GLY A 58 -0.52 -2.49 7.10
N GLY A 59 -1.19 -1.33 7.11
CA GLY A 59 -1.53 -0.54 5.93
C GLY A 59 -0.29 -0.19 5.10
N PRO A 60 0.71 0.51 5.67
CA PRO A 60 1.94 0.84 4.95
C PRO A 60 2.68 -0.40 4.44
N THR A 61 2.73 -1.49 5.22
CA THR A 61 3.41 -2.73 4.78
C THR A 61 2.73 -3.37 3.58
N MET A 62 1.39 -3.46 3.58
CA MET A 62 0.63 -4.01 2.44
C MET A 62 0.78 -3.13 1.19
N LEU A 63 0.63 -1.82 1.36
CA LEU A 63 0.76 -0.85 0.26
C LEU A 63 2.15 -0.90 -0.37
N ARG A 64 3.22 -0.83 0.44
CA ARG A 64 4.61 -0.90 -0.05
C ARG A 64 4.91 -2.24 -0.72
N SER A 65 4.34 -3.35 -0.22
CA SER A 65 4.48 -4.67 -0.84
C SER A 65 3.88 -4.70 -2.24
N ALA A 66 2.67 -4.18 -2.41
CA ALA A 66 2.00 -4.10 -3.70
C ALA A 66 2.72 -3.15 -4.66
N ALA A 67 3.08 -1.95 -4.20
CA ALA A 67 3.80 -0.95 -5.00
C ALA A 67 5.18 -1.42 -5.45
N LYS A 68 5.91 -2.16 -4.60
CA LYS A 68 7.19 -2.79 -4.99
C LYS A 68 7.00 -3.76 -6.16
N ASN A 69 5.91 -4.53 -6.17
CA ASN A 69 5.61 -5.50 -7.22
C ASN A 69 4.65 -4.94 -8.30
N TYR A 70 4.76 -3.64 -8.63
CA TYR A 70 3.91 -2.97 -9.63
C TYR A 70 3.93 -3.63 -11.02
N LYS A 71 4.91 -4.49 -11.33
CA LYS A 71 4.89 -5.28 -12.57
C LYS A 71 3.67 -6.20 -12.65
N ALA A 72 3.19 -6.66 -11.48
CA ALA A 72 2.19 -7.69 -11.33
C ALA A 72 0.93 -7.23 -10.57
N VAL A 73 1.02 -6.20 -9.73
CA VAL A 73 -0.06 -5.78 -8.82
C VAL A 73 -0.48 -4.34 -9.10
N THR A 74 -1.77 -4.12 -9.29
CA THR A 74 -2.40 -2.78 -9.29
C THR A 74 -2.72 -2.39 -7.85
N VAL A 75 -2.25 -1.22 -7.40
CA VAL A 75 -2.49 -0.72 -6.04
C VAL A 75 -3.20 0.62 -6.11
N ILE A 76 -4.29 0.80 -5.38
CA ILE A 76 -5.04 2.05 -5.34
C ILE A 76 -5.15 2.54 -3.89
N VAL A 77 -4.82 3.81 -3.68
CA VAL A 77 -4.83 4.49 -2.36
C VAL A 77 -5.75 5.70 -2.31
N ASP A 78 -6.37 6.04 -3.44
CA ASP A 78 -7.10 7.29 -3.64
C ASP A 78 -8.34 6.99 -4.50
N PRO A 79 -9.55 7.29 -4.01
CA PRO A 79 -10.79 7.08 -4.77
C PRO A 79 -10.80 7.78 -6.13
N ALA A 80 -10.05 8.87 -6.31
CA ALA A 80 -9.94 9.55 -7.60
C ALA A 80 -9.30 8.69 -8.70
N ASP A 81 -8.62 7.59 -8.34
CA ASP A 81 -8.07 6.64 -9.31
C ASP A 81 -9.06 5.54 -9.72
N TYR A 82 -10.24 5.43 -9.11
CA TYR A 82 -11.18 4.35 -9.44
C TYR A 82 -11.68 4.44 -10.87
N GLU A 83 -12.23 5.59 -11.27
CA GLU A 83 -12.78 5.80 -12.61
C GLU A 83 -11.73 5.56 -13.73
N PRO A 84 -10.52 6.16 -13.70
CA PRO A 84 -9.55 5.92 -14.76
C PRO A 84 -9.01 4.48 -14.78
N VAL A 85 -8.92 3.79 -13.63
CA VAL A 85 -8.50 2.38 -13.59
C VAL A 85 -9.60 1.46 -14.12
N LEU A 86 -10.85 1.67 -13.71
CA LEU A 86 -11.99 0.89 -14.19
C LEU A 86 -12.13 1.01 -15.71
N LYS A 87 -12.04 2.23 -16.24
CA LYS A 87 -12.06 2.46 -17.69
C LYS A 87 -10.93 1.71 -18.42
N GLU A 88 -9.71 1.77 -17.89
CA GLU A 88 -8.58 1.01 -18.49
C GLU A 88 -8.84 -0.51 -18.45
N MET A 89 -9.41 -1.02 -17.34
CA MET A 89 -9.75 -2.44 -17.21
C MET A 89 -10.84 -2.87 -18.18
N GLU A 90 -11.87 -2.05 -18.41
CA GLU A 90 -12.90 -2.32 -19.42
C GLU A 90 -12.29 -2.42 -20.83
N GLU A 91 -11.36 -1.52 -21.17
CA GLU A 91 -10.68 -1.47 -22.47
C GLU A 91 -9.63 -2.58 -22.66
N GLN A 92 -9.08 -3.12 -21.57
CA GLN A 92 -7.97 -4.11 -21.59
C GLN A 92 -8.37 -5.49 -21.05
N GLY A 93 -9.64 -5.86 -21.11
CA GLY A 93 -10.11 -7.21 -20.74
C GLY A 93 -9.85 -7.55 -19.26
N GLY A 94 -10.00 -6.56 -18.38
CA GLY A 94 -9.79 -6.66 -16.94
C GLY A 94 -8.36 -6.37 -16.46
N ALA A 95 -7.44 -6.01 -17.36
CA ALA A 95 -6.05 -5.71 -17.02
C ALA A 95 -5.77 -4.19 -16.91
N THR A 96 -4.63 -3.84 -16.32
CA THR A 96 -4.08 -2.48 -16.37
C THR A 96 -2.75 -2.46 -17.11
N SER A 97 -2.32 -1.31 -17.59
CA SER A 97 -0.98 -1.18 -18.20
C SER A 97 0.12 -1.09 -17.14
N LEU A 98 1.34 -1.44 -17.53
CA LEU A 98 2.53 -1.24 -16.69
C LEU A 98 2.73 0.25 -16.33
N LYS A 99 2.37 1.15 -17.25
CA LYS A 99 2.42 2.61 -17.06
C LYS A 99 1.48 3.04 -15.93
N THR A 100 0.24 2.56 -15.94
CA THR A 100 -0.73 2.82 -14.85
C THR A 100 -0.23 2.27 -13.52
N ARG A 101 0.22 1.00 -13.48
CA ARG A 101 0.71 0.41 -12.22
C ARG A 101 1.92 1.15 -11.66
N PHE A 102 2.86 1.59 -12.51
CA PHE A 102 4.00 2.38 -12.05
C PHE A 102 3.58 3.76 -11.51
N ARG A 103 2.64 4.44 -12.18
CA ARG A 103 2.06 5.71 -11.68
C ARG A 103 1.44 5.54 -10.29
N LEU A 104 0.65 4.49 -10.12
CA LEU A 104 -0.01 4.17 -8.86
C LEU A 104 1.00 3.78 -7.75
N ALA A 105 2.03 3.00 -8.08
CA ALA A 105 3.11 2.67 -7.15
C ALA A 105 3.86 3.92 -6.66
N ARG A 106 4.08 4.92 -7.52
CA ARG A 106 4.64 6.21 -7.10
C ARG A 106 3.75 6.92 -6.09
N LYS A 107 2.43 6.95 -6.31
CA LYS A 107 1.47 7.54 -5.34
C LYS A 107 1.56 6.85 -3.98
N VAL A 108 1.70 5.53 -3.95
CA VAL A 108 1.87 4.77 -2.69
C VAL A 108 3.14 5.18 -1.93
N PHE A 109 4.29 5.26 -2.61
CA PHE A 109 5.53 5.63 -1.94
C PHE A 109 5.52 7.09 -1.47
N GLN A 110 4.84 7.99 -2.19
CA GLN A 110 4.59 9.35 -1.72
C GLN A 110 3.71 9.36 -0.47
N LEU A 111 2.59 8.65 -0.49
CA LEU A 111 1.67 8.57 0.64
C LEU A 111 2.36 8.03 1.90
N THR A 112 3.13 6.94 1.76
CA THR A 112 3.84 6.33 2.91
C THR A 112 4.98 7.22 3.42
N HIS A 113 5.67 7.96 2.55
CA HIS A 113 6.62 8.98 2.98
C HIS A 113 5.94 10.10 3.80
N HIS A 114 4.79 10.60 3.37
CA HIS A 114 4.06 11.62 4.11
C HIS A 114 3.57 11.09 5.47
N TYR A 115 3.09 9.84 5.49
CA TYR A 115 2.66 9.15 6.70
C TYR A 115 3.80 9.03 7.73
N ASP A 116 4.95 8.47 7.33
CA ASP A 116 6.13 8.34 8.20
C ASP A 116 6.63 9.72 8.65
N GLY A 117 6.60 10.72 7.77
CA GLY A 117 6.96 12.09 8.12
C GLY A 117 6.04 12.72 9.17
N ALA A 118 4.76 12.38 9.18
CA ALA A 118 3.82 12.83 10.21
C ALA A 118 4.14 12.23 11.59
N ILE A 119 4.50 10.94 11.62
CA ILE A 119 4.93 10.24 12.83
C ILE A 119 6.18 10.91 13.39
N THR A 120 7.22 11.10 12.58
CA THR A 120 8.45 11.74 13.00
C THR A 120 8.20 13.13 13.58
N ARG A 121 7.43 13.98 12.88
CA ARG A 121 7.09 15.33 13.35
C ARG A 121 6.36 15.34 14.69
N TYR A 122 5.54 14.33 14.97
CA TYR A 122 4.88 14.20 16.26
C TYR A 122 5.87 13.81 17.35
N LEU A 123 6.64 12.74 17.13
CA LEU A 123 7.59 12.22 18.12
C LEU A 123 8.69 13.23 18.48
N GLU A 124 9.14 14.06 17.54
CA GLU A 124 10.11 15.14 17.79
C GLU A 124 9.60 16.23 18.75
N LYS A 125 8.27 16.41 18.86
CA LYS A 125 7.65 17.40 19.76
C LYS A 125 7.42 16.86 21.17
N VAL A 126 7.49 15.54 21.36
CA VAL A 126 7.22 14.90 22.65
C VAL A 126 8.49 14.93 23.49
N THR A 127 8.38 15.48 24.69
CA THR A 127 9.45 15.45 25.71
C THR A 127 9.13 14.33 26.71
N MET A 128 10.12 13.49 27.04
CA MET A 128 10.00 12.43 28.05
C MET A 128 10.40 12.92 29.44
#